data_AF-A0A835ESQ5-F1
#
_entry.id   AF-A0A835ESQ5-F1
#
_cell.length_a   1.000
_cell.length_b   1.000
_cell.length_c   1.000
_cell.angle_alpha   90.00
_cell.angle_beta   90.00
_cell.angle_gamma   90.00
#
_symmetry.space_group_name_H-M   'P 1'
#
loop_
_entity.id
_entity.type
_entity.pdbx_description
1 polymer ?
#
loop_
_entity_poly.entity_id
_entity_poly.type
_entity_poly.pdbx_seq_one_letter_code
_entity_poly.pdbx_strand_id
1 'polypeptide(L)'
;MLLRSRPALLRALAPPPLNRASVPSRRTLSAAPQAAGTASAGDAAPSAPRKSARKLAPPSREIVRTALFLPPGVERDAAVTPDMVIPGSNIVVGPYAGDARVKEAEFVGSSARARDCPKDDRPEFAVLGRSNVGKSSLINALTRKTQTINHFLVNKSWYLVDLPGYGFAAVSQSARMDWSSFTKGYFLNRDTLVGVLLLIDASIPPQKIDLDCANWLGRNNIPLTFVFTKCDKVKKGKGGRPDENIKEFQETISGLYPEPPPWIMTSSVTGLGRDGLLLHMSQLRNYWDNEAA
;
A
#
# COMPACT_ATOMS: atom_id res chain seq x y z
N MET A 1 21.27 31.19 -11.07
CA MET A 1 19.96 30.52 -10.88
C MET A 1 20.22 29.02 -10.94
N LEU A 2 20.54 28.41 -9.80
CA LEU A 2 21.02 27.03 -9.74
C LEU A 2 19.84 26.06 -9.84
N LEU A 3 19.92 25.08 -10.75
CA LEU A 3 19.05 23.91 -10.73
C LEU A 3 19.23 23.22 -9.38
N ARG A 4 18.16 23.12 -8.58
CA ARG A 4 18.12 22.25 -7.40
C ARG A 4 18.13 20.80 -7.90
N SER A 5 19.33 20.24 -8.04
CA SER A 5 19.52 18.84 -8.40
C SER A 5 18.99 17.95 -7.29
N ARG A 6 18.17 16.95 -7.67
CA ARG A 6 17.53 15.99 -6.77
C ARG A 6 18.48 15.47 -5.67
N PRO A 7 18.20 15.67 -4.38
CA PRO A 7 18.76 14.86 -3.32
C PRO A 7 18.38 13.39 -3.56
N ALA A 8 19.33 12.48 -3.40
CA ALA A 8 19.21 11.10 -3.88
C ALA A 8 18.48 10.17 -2.89
N LEU A 9 17.25 10.51 -2.46
CA LEU A 9 16.56 9.82 -1.37
C LEU A 9 15.14 9.32 -1.68
N LEU A 10 15.09 8.22 -2.45
CA LEU A 10 14.49 6.97 -1.98
C LEU A 10 14.96 5.80 -2.88
N ARG A 11 16.26 5.75 -3.20
CA ARG A 11 16.78 4.91 -4.31
C ARG A 11 16.99 3.44 -3.95
N ALA A 12 16.06 2.85 -3.18
CA ALA A 12 15.95 1.41 -3.04
C ALA A 12 15.46 0.79 -4.37
N LEU A 13 16.44 0.43 -5.21
CA LEU A 13 16.40 -0.70 -6.15
C LEU A 13 15.19 -0.75 -7.13
N ALA A 14 15.28 0.00 -8.23
CA ALA A 14 14.48 -0.26 -9.43
C ALA A 14 14.96 -1.54 -10.14
N PRO A 15 14.07 -2.44 -10.60
CA PRO A 15 14.46 -3.62 -11.38
C PRO A 15 14.86 -3.23 -12.82
N PRO A 16 15.82 -3.96 -13.44
CA PRO A 16 16.15 -3.77 -14.85
C PRO A 16 14.98 -4.19 -15.77
N PRO A 17 14.88 -3.65 -17.00
CA PRO A 17 13.82 -3.99 -17.93
C PRO A 17 13.93 -5.46 -18.38
N LEU A 18 12.86 -6.24 -18.16
CA LEU A 18 12.78 -7.63 -18.61
C LEU A 18 12.74 -7.70 -20.14
N ASN A 19 13.75 -8.35 -20.71
CA ASN A 19 13.87 -8.58 -22.13
C ASN A 19 12.84 -9.64 -22.59
N ARG A 20 12.08 -9.37 -23.66
CA ARG A 20 11.10 -10.32 -24.22
C ARG A 20 11.80 -11.33 -25.14
N ALA A 21 12.02 -12.57 -24.68
CA ALA A 21 12.34 -13.70 -25.56
C ALA A 21 11.96 -15.06 -24.95
N SER A 22 11.77 -16.05 -25.83
CA SER A 22 11.67 -17.50 -25.57
C SER A 22 10.63 -18.01 -24.56
N VAL A 23 9.39 -18.16 -25.02
CA VAL A 23 8.52 -19.29 -24.64
C VAL A 23 8.92 -20.50 -25.49
N PRO A 24 9.03 -21.71 -24.94
CA PRO A 24 8.86 -22.96 -25.70
C PRO A 24 7.54 -23.67 -25.37
N SER A 25 6.98 -24.32 -26.39
CA SER A 25 5.62 -24.91 -26.40
C SER A 25 5.46 -26.21 -25.62
N ARG A 26 4.19 -26.52 -25.32
CA ARG A 26 3.66 -27.86 -24.98
C ARG A 26 4.32 -29.01 -25.78
N ARG A 27 4.51 -30.15 -25.11
CA ARG A 27 4.31 -31.48 -25.72
C ARG A 27 3.44 -32.37 -24.82
N THR A 28 2.64 -33.19 -25.49
CA THR A 28 1.72 -34.20 -24.95
C THR A 28 2.38 -35.58 -24.90
N LEU A 29 1.86 -36.48 -24.03
CA LEU A 29 1.84 -37.97 -24.05
C LEU A 29 1.32 -38.38 -22.64
N SER A 30 0.18 -39.03 -22.40
CA SER A 30 -0.49 -40.24 -22.92
C SER A 30 -0.03 -41.56 -22.26
N ALA A 31 -1.03 -42.40 -21.92
CA ALA A 31 -1.02 -43.81 -21.50
C ALA A 31 -0.69 -44.21 -20.04
N ALA A 32 -1.64 -44.95 -19.44
CA ALA A 32 -1.46 -45.96 -18.37
C ALA A 32 -1.40 -47.38 -19.03
N PRO A 33 -1.25 -48.55 -18.34
CA PRO A 33 -2.19 -49.04 -17.30
C PRO A 33 -1.67 -50.06 -16.21
N GLN A 34 -2.50 -50.31 -15.18
CA GLN A 34 -2.64 -51.57 -14.35
C GLN A 34 -1.40 -52.11 -13.57
N ALA A 35 -1.48 -52.98 -12.54
CA ALA A 35 -2.56 -53.80 -11.95
C ALA A 35 -2.41 -53.85 -10.39
N ALA A 36 -3.48 -53.87 -9.57
CA ALA A 36 -4.18 -55.04 -8.98
C ALA A 36 -3.45 -55.82 -7.85
N GLY A 37 -4.09 -55.91 -6.68
CA GLY A 37 -3.71 -56.76 -5.53
C GLY A 37 -4.74 -56.65 -4.39
N THR A 38 -5.25 -57.78 -3.88
CA THR A 38 -6.48 -57.88 -3.04
C THR A 38 -6.25 -58.60 -1.69
N ALA A 39 -7.31 -58.67 -0.86
CA ALA A 39 -7.50 -59.40 0.43
C ALA A 39 -7.22 -58.56 1.71
N SER A 40 -8.20 -58.27 2.59
CA SER A 40 -9.02 -59.13 3.49
C SER A 40 -8.28 -59.40 4.83
N ALA A 41 -8.52 -58.67 5.92
CA ALA A 41 -9.66 -58.72 6.88
C ALA A 41 -9.38 -59.64 8.10
N GLY A 42 -9.58 -59.15 9.34
CA GLY A 42 -9.36 -59.94 10.56
C GLY A 42 -9.21 -59.15 11.88
N ASP A 43 -10.35 -58.79 12.48
CA ASP A 43 -10.70 -58.77 13.92
C ASP A 43 -9.96 -58.04 15.07
N ALA A 44 -10.81 -57.70 16.05
CA ALA A 44 -10.61 -57.54 17.51
C ALA A 44 -9.73 -56.40 18.10
N ALA A 45 -10.38 -55.58 18.92
CA ALA A 45 -9.76 -54.61 19.83
C ALA A 45 -9.33 -55.25 21.17
N PRO A 46 -8.43 -54.59 21.91
CA PRO A 46 -8.74 -54.32 23.32
C PRO A 46 -8.55 -52.85 23.75
N SER A 47 -8.97 -52.55 24.97
CA SER A 47 -9.25 -51.21 25.50
C SER A 47 -8.02 -50.41 25.97
N ALA A 48 -8.22 -49.09 25.99
CA ALA A 48 -7.23 -48.04 26.28
C ALA A 48 -6.59 -48.06 27.68
N PRO A 49 -5.44 -47.37 27.83
CA PRO A 49 -5.22 -46.47 28.95
C PRO A 49 -5.30 -44.99 28.51
N ARG A 50 -6.13 -44.20 29.21
CA ARG A 50 -6.20 -42.74 29.01
C ARG A 50 -4.85 -42.09 29.30
N LYS A 51 -4.15 -41.60 28.27
CA LYS A 51 -3.08 -40.61 28.44
C LYS A 51 -3.65 -39.21 28.30
N SER A 52 -3.23 -38.32 29.19
CA SER A 52 -3.76 -36.96 29.33
C SER A 52 -3.68 -36.18 28.02
N ALA A 53 -4.78 -35.52 27.66
CA ALA A 53 -4.77 -34.51 26.62
C ALA A 53 -3.85 -33.37 27.07
N ARG A 54 -2.60 -33.38 26.60
CA ARG A 54 -1.68 -32.25 26.76
C ARG A 54 -2.29 -31.08 26.02
N LYS A 55 -2.99 -30.22 26.75
CA LYS A 55 -3.65 -29.01 26.24
C LYS A 55 -2.59 -28.19 25.50
N LEU A 56 -2.60 -28.28 24.18
CA LEU A 56 -1.70 -27.48 23.35
C LEU A 56 -2.02 -26.02 23.70
N ALA A 57 -1.02 -25.28 24.18
CA ALA A 57 -1.18 -23.85 24.31
C ALA A 57 -1.60 -23.30 22.94
N PRO A 58 -2.52 -22.32 22.87
CA PRO A 58 -2.77 -21.65 21.59
C PRO A 58 -1.42 -21.17 21.06
N PRO A 59 -1.14 -21.31 19.74
CA PRO A 59 0.12 -20.90 19.20
C PRO A 59 0.35 -19.45 19.62
N SER A 60 1.45 -19.24 20.35
CA SER A 60 1.96 -17.92 20.68
C SER A 60 1.92 -17.09 19.40
N ARG A 61 1.55 -15.82 19.50
CA ARG A 61 1.57 -14.91 18.35
C ARG A 61 3.02 -14.73 17.89
N GLU A 62 3.53 -15.70 17.12
CA GLU A 62 4.57 -15.47 16.14
C GLU A 62 3.98 -14.45 15.17
N ILE A 63 4.23 -13.20 15.52
CA ILE A 63 4.17 -12.07 14.61
C ILE A 63 4.90 -12.56 13.37
N VAL A 64 4.16 -12.79 12.29
CA VAL A 64 4.74 -12.93 10.96
C VAL A 64 5.71 -11.77 10.87
N ARG A 65 7.01 -12.07 10.68
CA ARG A 65 8.04 -11.06 10.41
C ARG A 65 7.79 -10.50 9.02
N THR A 66 6.63 -9.85 8.88
CA THR A 66 6.24 -9.02 7.77
C THR A 66 7.33 -7.98 7.71
N ALA A 67 8.15 -8.05 6.65
CA ALA A 67 9.37 -7.29 6.60
C ALA A 67 9.03 -5.82 6.89
N LEU A 68 9.66 -5.28 7.94
CA LEU A 68 9.28 -4.00 8.49
C LEU A 68 9.77 -2.89 7.56
N PHE A 69 8.93 -1.89 7.35
CA PHE A 69 9.36 -0.65 6.76
C PHE A 69 10.07 0.16 7.84
N LEU A 70 11.36 0.40 7.63
CA LEU A 70 12.18 1.28 8.46
C LEU A 70 12.11 2.68 7.84
N PRO A 71 11.58 3.70 8.56
CA PRO A 71 11.61 5.07 8.07
C PRO A 71 13.06 5.60 8.08
N PRO A 72 13.34 6.71 7.37
CA PRO A 72 14.63 7.37 7.43
C PRO A 72 15.08 7.66 8.88
N GLY A 73 16.38 7.49 9.15
CA GLY A 73 16.97 7.64 10.48
C GLY A 73 16.79 6.44 11.43
N VAL A 74 16.27 5.30 10.96
CA VAL A 74 16.25 4.04 11.71
C VAL A 74 17.21 3.03 11.07
N GLU A 75 18.23 2.62 11.82
CA GLU A 75 19.22 1.64 11.36
C GLU A 75 18.65 0.22 11.25
N ARG A 76 19.23 -0.60 10.37
CA ARG A 76 18.71 -1.95 10.03
C ARG A 76 18.97 -3.00 11.12
N ASP A 77 19.98 -2.78 11.94
CA ASP A 77 20.38 -3.61 13.08
C ASP A 77 19.83 -3.07 14.42
N ALA A 78 19.13 -1.94 14.41
CA ALA A 78 18.45 -1.41 15.58
C ALA A 78 17.47 -2.45 16.16
N ALA A 79 17.46 -2.57 17.49
CA ALA A 79 16.58 -3.50 18.21
C ALA A 79 15.13 -2.98 18.20
N VAL A 80 14.42 -3.16 17.08
CA VAL A 80 13.01 -2.76 16.93
C VAL A 80 12.14 -3.61 17.85
N THR A 81 11.53 -2.97 18.85
CA THR A 81 10.56 -3.61 19.75
C THR A 81 9.13 -3.50 19.20
N PRO A 82 8.17 -4.36 19.61
CA PRO A 82 6.82 -4.37 19.04
C PRO A 82 6.03 -3.07 19.24
N ASP A 83 6.34 -2.30 20.29
CA ASP A 83 5.77 -0.98 20.60
C ASP A 83 6.30 0.14 19.70
N MET A 84 7.44 -0.07 19.03
CA MET A 84 7.94 0.83 17.99
C MET A 84 7.23 0.63 16.64
N VAL A 85 6.30 -0.33 16.50
CA VAL A 85 5.57 -0.59 15.25
C VAL A 85 4.16 -0.01 15.34
N ILE A 86 3.75 0.77 14.34
CA ILE A 86 2.42 1.36 14.28
C ILE A 86 1.36 0.23 14.20
N PRO A 87 0.34 0.18 15.09
CA PRO A 87 -0.63 -0.92 15.10
C PRO A 87 -1.39 -1.07 13.78
N GLY A 88 -1.44 -2.30 13.26
CA GLY A 88 -2.09 -2.61 11.98
C GLY A 88 -1.28 -2.16 10.75
N SER A 89 0.05 -2.16 10.86
CA SER A 89 1.00 -1.76 9.79
C SER A 89 2.26 -2.64 9.82
N ASN A 90 3.19 -2.42 8.88
CA ASN A 90 4.60 -2.82 9.02
C ASN A 90 5.55 -1.65 9.32
N ILE A 91 5.02 -0.49 9.70
CA ILE A 91 5.74 0.78 9.76
C ILE A 91 6.34 0.97 11.15
N VAL A 92 7.66 1.12 11.23
CA VAL A 92 8.37 1.50 12.46
C VAL A 92 8.24 3.00 12.71
N VAL A 93 8.17 3.40 13.97
CA VAL A 93 8.21 4.80 14.43
C VAL A 93 9.68 5.20 14.61
N GLY A 94 10.17 6.04 13.71
CA GLY A 94 11.53 6.59 13.71
C GLY A 94 11.67 7.95 14.39
N PRO A 95 12.88 8.52 14.41
CA PRO A 95 13.21 9.72 15.19
C PRO A 95 12.48 10.99 14.71
N TYR A 96 12.05 11.03 13.45
CA TYR A 96 11.32 12.17 12.87
C TYR A 96 9.81 12.20 13.24
N ALA A 97 9.35 11.28 14.09
CA ALA A 97 7.94 11.17 14.49
C ALA A 97 7.50 12.29 15.43
N GLY A 98 6.81 13.29 14.87
CA GLY A 98 6.24 14.43 15.61
C GLY A 98 5.19 15.16 14.79
N ASP A 99 4.46 16.12 15.37
CA ASP A 99 3.56 17.04 14.65
C ASP A 99 2.57 16.40 13.65
N ALA A 100 2.00 15.27 14.07
CA ALA A 100 0.98 14.50 13.32
C ALA A 100 -0.44 15.09 13.39
N ARG A 101 -0.69 16.06 14.29
CA ARG A 101 -2.05 16.58 14.55
C ARG A 101 -2.50 17.53 13.44
N VAL A 102 -3.59 17.17 12.74
CA VAL A 102 -4.33 18.09 11.86
C VAL A 102 -5.22 19.00 12.71
N LYS A 103 -4.95 20.31 12.67
CA LYS A 103 -5.74 21.37 13.34
C LYS A 103 -6.68 22.07 12.36
N GLU A 104 -6.19 22.36 11.16
CA GLU A 104 -6.92 23.04 10.08
C GLU A 104 -6.56 22.43 8.71
N ALA A 105 -7.52 22.44 7.79
CA ALA A 105 -7.34 22.04 6.40
C ALA A 105 -8.16 22.98 5.49
N GLU A 106 -7.47 23.73 4.63
CA GLU A 106 -8.05 24.73 3.74
C GLU A 106 -8.04 24.23 2.29
N PHE A 107 -9.15 24.36 1.58
CA PHE A 107 -9.18 24.05 0.14
C PHE A 107 -8.62 25.22 -0.67
N VAL A 108 -7.45 25.01 -1.28
CA VAL A 108 -6.74 26.06 -2.03
C VAL A 108 -7.19 26.12 -3.49
N GLY A 109 -7.52 24.98 -4.10
CA GLY A 109 -8.04 24.97 -5.47
C GLY A 109 -8.02 23.63 -6.20
N SER A 110 -8.58 23.66 -7.41
CA SER A 110 -8.69 22.53 -8.32
C SER A 110 -7.93 22.80 -9.61
N SER A 111 -6.91 21.99 -9.91
CA SER A 111 -6.07 22.10 -11.10
C SER A 111 -6.41 21.02 -12.13
N ALA A 112 -6.54 21.40 -13.40
CA ALA A 112 -6.76 20.48 -14.52
C ALA A 112 -5.46 19.97 -15.16
N ARG A 113 -4.32 20.64 -14.91
CA ARG A 113 -2.98 20.25 -15.37
C ARG A 113 -1.94 20.50 -14.28
N ALA A 114 -0.84 19.75 -14.29
CA ALA A 114 0.17 19.80 -13.21
C ALA A 114 0.89 21.14 -13.11
N ARG A 115 0.97 21.87 -14.23
CA ARG A 115 1.53 23.23 -14.30
C ARG A 115 0.64 24.30 -13.65
N ASP A 116 -0.65 23.99 -13.50
CA ASP A 116 -1.68 24.87 -12.92
C ASP A 116 -1.86 24.58 -11.39
N CYS A 117 -0.96 23.80 -10.79
CA CYS A 117 -0.91 23.51 -9.35
C CYS A 117 -0.12 24.59 -8.59
N PRO A 118 -0.37 24.81 -7.28
CA PRO A 118 0.40 25.74 -6.44
C PRO A 118 1.92 25.49 -6.52
N LYS A 119 2.73 26.53 -6.27
CA LYS A 119 4.20 26.48 -6.34
C LYS A 119 4.82 27.29 -5.20
N ASP A 120 4.47 26.93 -3.98
CA ASP A 120 4.93 27.54 -2.72
C ASP A 120 5.88 26.62 -1.94
N ASP A 121 6.50 25.67 -2.63
CA ASP A 121 7.58 24.78 -2.16
C ASP A 121 7.30 24.02 -0.86
N ARG A 122 6.03 23.72 -0.57
CA ARG A 122 5.60 22.93 0.60
C ARG A 122 5.56 21.43 0.30
N PRO A 123 5.83 20.55 1.29
CA PRO A 123 5.76 19.11 1.11
C PRO A 123 4.33 18.63 0.80
N GLU A 124 4.20 17.64 -0.08
CA GLU A 124 2.92 17.16 -0.60
C GLU A 124 2.75 15.65 -0.44
N PHE A 125 1.57 15.22 0.02
CA PHE A 125 1.13 13.83 -0.01
C PHE A 125 -0.02 13.67 -1.00
N ALA A 126 0.21 12.90 -2.05
CA ALA A 126 -0.79 12.65 -3.07
C ALA A 126 -1.64 11.43 -2.71
N VAL A 127 -2.97 11.58 -2.69
CA VAL A 127 -3.90 10.48 -2.45
C VAL A 127 -4.36 9.91 -3.79
N LEU A 128 -4.10 8.62 -4.01
CA LEU A 128 -4.47 7.90 -5.22
C LEU A 128 -5.25 6.62 -4.87
N GLY A 129 -6.17 6.19 -5.73
CA GLY A 129 -6.89 4.94 -5.55
C GLY A 129 -7.98 4.76 -6.60
N ARG A 130 -8.46 3.53 -6.79
CA ARG A 130 -9.54 3.23 -7.72
C ARG A 130 -10.85 3.91 -7.30
N SER A 131 -11.73 4.22 -8.26
CA SER A 131 -13.08 4.69 -7.94
C SER A 131 -13.78 3.73 -6.95
N ASN A 132 -14.46 4.30 -5.96
CA ASN A 132 -15.12 3.60 -4.84
C ASN A 132 -14.23 2.84 -3.82
N VAL A 133 -12.88 2.94 -3.83
CA VAL A 133 -12.05 2.38 -2.72
C VAL A 133 -12.19 3.14 -1.40
N GLY A 134 -12.97 4.22 -1.37
CA GLY A 134 -13.08 5.10 -0.22
C GLY A 134 -12.09 6.28 -0.26
N LYS A 135 -11.53 6.62 -1.43
CA LYS A 135 -10.74 7.85 -1.61
C LYS A 135 -11.48 9.07 -1.10
N SER A 136 -12.69 9.33 -1.59
CA SER A 136 -13.57 10.39 -1.04
C SER A 136 -14.22 10.03 0.32
N SER A 137 -13.80 8.98 1.03
CA SER A 137 -14.24 8.66 2.40
C SER A 137 -13.12 8.89 3.41
N LEU A 138 -11.91 8.42 3.12
CA LEU A 138 -10.68 8.87 3.78
C LEU A 138 -10.54 10.38 3.62
N ILE A 139 -10.79 10.86 2.40
CA ILE A 139 -10.82 12.29 2.14
C ILE A 139 -12.11 12.90 2.67
N ASN A 140 -13.34 12.34 2.66
CA ASN A 140 -14.45 12.99 3.40
C ASN A 140 -14.22 13.07 4.94
N ALA A 141 -13.29 12.31 5.51
CA ALA A 141 -12.81 12.49 6.89
C ALA A 141 -11.77 13.62 7.05
N LEU A 142 -11.41 14.29 5.94
CA LEU A 142 -10.36 15.30 5.78
C LEU A 142 -10.71 16.49 4.80
N THR A 143 -11.70 16.41 3.87
CA THR A 143 -12.18 17.35 2.78
C THR A 143 -12.99 16.68 1.60
N ARG A 144 -13.36 17.36 0.48
CA ARG A 144 -14.44 16.95 -0.50
C ARG A 144 -13.99 16.44 -1.91
N LYS A 145 -14.95 15.80 -2.65
CA LYS A 145 -14.86 15.01 -3.93
C LYS A 145 -14.11 15.61 -5.15
N THR A 146 -13.71 14.74 -6.09
CA THR A 146 -12.77 15.01 -7.21
C THR A 146 -13.16 14.51 -8.62
N GLN A 147 -12.91 15.35 -9.63
CA GLN A 147 -12.48 14.96 -10.99
C GLN A 147 -11.21 15.70 -11.47
N THR A 148 -10.79 16.74 -10.75
CA THR A 148 -9.56 17.52 -10.89
C THR A 148 -8.50 17.07 -9.88
N ILE A 149 -7.27 17.62 -9.94
CA ILE A 149 -6.37 17.56 -8.78
C ILE A 149 -6.80 18.63 -7.78
N ASN A 150 -7.16 18.24 -6.55
CA ASN A 150 -7.57 19.18 -5.50
C ASN A 150 -6.46 19.32 -4.46
N HIS A 151 -6.05 20.56 -4.16
CA HIS A 151 -5.06 20.86 -3.13
C HIS A 151 -5.73 21.30 -1.84
N PHE A 152 -5.39 20.65 -0.74
CA PHE A 152 -5.81 21.00 0.61
C PHE A 152 -4.58 21.36 1.45
N LEU A 153 -4.44 22.64 1.83
CA LEU A 153 -3.36 23.12 2.67
C LEU A 153 -3.68 22.77 4.13
N VAL A 154 -2.85 21.93 4.72
CA VAL A 154 -3.01 21.43 6.10
C VAL A 154 -2.06 22.17 7.02
N ASN A 155 -2.60 22.68 8.14
CA ASN A 155 -1.87 23.44 9.17
C ASN A 155 -1.00 24.60 8.62
N LYS A 156 -1.33 25.13 7.43
CA LYS A 156 -0.50 26.12 6.70
C LYS A 156 0.96 25.69 6.46
N SER A 157 1.24 24.38 6.45
CA SER A 157 2.60 23.85 6.30
C SER A 157 2.79 22.84 5.17
N TRP A 158 1.81 21.97 4.88
CA TRP A 158 1.94 20.91 3.86
C TRP A 158 0.62 20.69 3.09
N TYR A 159 0.68 20.06 1.91
CA TYR A 159 -0.52 19.76 1.11
C TYR A 159 -0.93 18.29 1.15
N LEU A 160 -2.22 18.06 1.38
CA LEU A 160 -2.88 16.83 0.95
C LEU A 160 -3.45 17.06 -0.46
N VAL A 161 -3.04 16.23 -1.41
CA VAL A 161 -3.39 16.41 -2.83
C VAL A 161 -4.28 15.26 -3.29
N ASP A 162 -5.56 15.51 -3.53
CA ASP A 162 -6.48 14.48 -4.03
C ASP A 162 -6.35 14.36 -5.56
N LEU A 163 -5.83 13.21 -6.04
CA LEU A 163 -5.68 12.94 -7.46
C LEU A 163 -6.93 12.25 -8.04
N PRO A 164 -7.26 12.45 -9.33
CA PRO A 164 -8.32 11.69 -9.99
C PRO A 164 -8.09 10.18 -9.87
N GLY A 165 -9.10 9.46 -9.37
CA GLY A 165 -8.99 8.01 -9.14
C GLY A 165 -8.96 7.21 -10.44
N TYR A 166 -8.27 6.07 -10.45
CA TYR A 166 -8.21 5.19 -11.62
C TYR A 166 -9.42 4.25 -11.73
N GLY A 167 -9.54 3.57 -12.87
CA GLY A 167 -10.54 2.53 -13.08
C GLY A 167 -11.99 3.01 -13.24
N PHE A 168 -12.21 4.27 -13.65
CA PHE A 168 -13.55 4.70 -14.05
C PHE A 168 -14.01 3.95 -15.31
N ALA A 169 -15.06 3.14 -15.15
CA ALA A 169 -15.69 2.43 -16.25
C ALA A 169 -16.33 3.38 -17.29
N ALA A 170 -16.79 4.56 -16.84
CA ALA A 170 -17.63 5.48 -17.61
C ALA A 170 -16.89 6.65 -18.33
N VAL A 171 -15.56 6.60 -18.45
CA VAL A 171 -14.81 7.56 -19.30
C VAL A 171 -14.40 6.90 -20.61
N SER A 172 -14.44 7.70 -21.69
CA SER A 172 -14.02 7.32 -23.03
C SER A 172 -12.57 6.83 -23.07
N GLN A 173 -12.23 6.09 -24.13
CA GLN A 173 -10.89 5.55 -24.32
C GLN A 173 -9.83 6.67 -24.40
N SER A 174 -10.19 7.85 -24.92
CA SER A 174 -9.38 9.08 -24.86
C SER A 174 -9.16 9.57 -23.43
N ALA A 175 -10.22 9.75 -22.64
CA ALA A 175 -10.10 10.22 -21.27
C ALA A 175 -9.37 9.23 -20.33
N ARG A 176 -9.36 7.92 -20.65
CA ARG A 176 -8.49 6.94 -19.97
C ARG A 176 -7.00 7.13 -20.32
N MET A 177 -6.68 7.59 -21.53
CA MET A 177 -5.30 7.98 -21.89
C MET A 177 -4.91 9.30 -21.22
N ASP A 178 -5.82 10.28 -21.15
CA ASP A 178 -5.58 11.58 -20.50
C ASP A 178 -5.37 11.45 -18.98
N TRP A 179 -6.17 10.61 -18.30
CA TRP A 179 -5.93 10.23 -16.89
C TRP A 179 -4.49 9.75 -16.69
N SER A 180 -3.98 8.97 -17.66
CA SER A 180 -2.64 8.43 -17.61
C SER A 180 -1.55 9.45 -17.96
N SER A 181 -1.82 10.48 -18.77
CA SER A 181 -0.81 11.47 -19.18
C SER A 181 -0.59 12.50 -18.07
N PHE A 182 -1.67 13.14 -17.61
CA PHE A 182 -1.62 14.21 -16.61
C PHE A 182 -1.16 13.71 -15.24
N THR A 183 -1.73 12.61 -14.73
CA THR A 183 -1.39 12.10 -13.39
C THR A 183 0.06 11.61 -13.31
N LYS A 184 0.57 10.96 -14.38
CA LYS A 184 2.00 10.61 -14.48
C LYS A 184 2.87 11.86 -14.61
N GLY A 185 2.43 12.84 -15.39
CA GLY A 185 3.12 14.14 -15.51
C GLY A 185 3.23 14.87 -14.17
N TYR A 186 2.24 14.75 -13.29
CA TYR A 186 2.34 15.23 -11.91
C TYR A 186 3.42 14.44 -11.14
N PHE A 187 3.32 13.11 -11.07
CA PHE A 187 4.30 12.29 -10.32
C PHE A 187 5.76 12.44 -10.78
N LEU A 188 6.00 12.63 -12.08
CA LEU A 188 7.35 12.71 -12.64
C LEU A 188 8.02 14.09 -12.50
N ASN A 189 7.25 15.16 -12.26
CA ASN A 189 7.72 16.55 -12.31
C ASN A 189 7.36 17.38 -11.05
N ARG A 190 6.93 16.74 -9.95
CA ARG A 190 6.54 17.41 -8.71
C ARG A 190 7.60 17.18 -7.63
N ASP A 191 8.60 18.05 -7.59
CA ASP A 191 9.74 17.93 -6.65
C ASP A 191 9.34 18.07 -5.18
N THR A 192 8.17 18.65 -4.89
CA THR A 192 7.55 18.76 -3.56
C THR A 192 6.82 17.49 -3.09
N LEU A 193 6.69 16.45 -3.95
CA LEU A 193 5.98 15.23 -3.60
C LEU A 193 6.80 14.35 -2.64
N VAL A 194 6.38 14.30 -1.38
CA VAL A 194 6.97 13.43 -0.34
C VAL A 194 6.56 11.98 -0.53
N GLY A 195 5.31 11.74 -0.96
CA GLY A 195 4.88 10.38 -1.31
C GLY A 195 3.39 10.23 -1.67
N VAL A 196 3.06 9.04 -2.15
CA VAL A 196 1.73 8.66 -2.63
C VAL A 196 1.04 7.72 -1.66
N LEU A 197 -0.09 8.15 -1.11
CA LEU A 197 -1.00 7.30 -0.34
C LEU A 197 -1.88 6.53 -1.34
N LEU A 198 -1.52 5.27 -1.61
CA LEU A 198 -2.23 4.42 -2.57
C LEU A 198 -3.28 3.57 -1.83
N LEU A 199 -4.55 3.92 -2.03
CA LEU A 199 -5.69 3.33 -1.32
C LEU A 199 -6.17 2.04 -1.99
N ILE A 200 -6.17 0.96 -1.23
CA ILE A 200 -6.56 -0.38 -1.64
C ILE A 200 -7.78 -0.82 -0.82
N ASP A 201 -8.87 -1.23 -1.46
CA ASP A 201 -10.08 -1.71 -0.75
C ASP A 201 -9.86 -3.13 -0.21
N ALA A 202 -9.60 -3.25 1.10
CA ALA A 202 -9.33 -4.55 1.74
C ALA A 202 -10.58 -5.46 1.84
N SER A 203 -11.78 -4.97 1.51
CA SER A 203 -13.02 -5.77 1.55
C SER A 203 -13.23 -6.65 0.30
N ILE A 204 -12.25 -6.72 -0.61
CA ILE A 204 -12.25 -7.52 -1.83
C ILE A 204 -10.86 -8.12 -2.09
N PRO A 205 -10.74 -9.20 -2.88
CA PRO A 205 -9.46 -9.71 -3.34
C PRO A 205 -8.65 -8.66 -4.14
N PRO A 206 -7.32 -8.77 -4.21
CA PRO A 206 -6.46 -7.90 -4.99
C PRO A 206 -6.95 -7.70 -6.42
N GLN A 207 -7.08 -6.44 -6.86
CA GLN A 207 -7.49 -6.15 -8.23
C GLN A 207 -6.26 -5.89 -9.10
N LYS A 208 -6.23 -6.47 -10.30
CA LYS A 208 -5.13 -6.27 -11.25
C LYS A 208 -4.80 -4.79 -11.50
N ILE A 209 -5.82 -3.92 -11.55
CA ILE A 209 -5.62 -2.48 -11.77
C ILE A 209 -4.93 -1.77 -10.59
N ASP A 210 -5.15 -2.24 -9.35
CA ASP A 210 -4.47 -1.74 -8.17
C ASP A 210 -2.98 -2.18 -8.18
N LEU A 211 -2.72 -3.43 -8.57
CA LEU A 211 -1.37 -3.99 -8.75
C LEU A 211 -0.60 -3.33 -9.91
N ASP A 212 -1.24 -3.10 -11.06
CA ASP A 212 -0.67 -2.41 -12.23
C ASP A 212 -0.29 -0.96 -11.86
N CYS A 213 -1.12 -0.28 -11.04
CA CYS A 213 -0.84 1.07 -10.54
C CYS A 213 0.36 1.08 -9.58
N ALA A 214 0.39 0.17 -8.62
CA ALA A 214 1.51 0.01 -7.69
C ALA A 214 2.82 -0.26 -8.44
N ASN A 215 2.82 -1.23 -9.36
CA ASN A 215 3.96 -1.58 -10.20
C ASN A 215 4.46 -0.38 -11.04
N TRP A 216 3.55 0.48 -11.52
CA TRP A 216 3.95 1.70 -12.22
C TRP A 216 4.66 2.71 -11.29
N LEU A 217 4.12 2.96 -10.08
CA LEU A 217 4.75 3.86 -9.11
C LEU A 217 6.16 3.38 -8.72
N GLY A 218 6.29 2.11 -8.34
CA GLY A 218 7.57 1.49 -7.97
C GLY A 218 8.62 1.57 -9.09
N ARG A 219 8.26 1.24 -10.34
CA ARG A 219 9.17 1.34 -11.49
C ARG A 219 9.65 2.76 -11.81
N ASN A 220 8.91 3.78 -11.39
CA ASN A 220 9.29 5.18 -11.57
C ASN A 220 9.96 5.77 -10.32
N ASN A 221 10.28 4.95 -9.32
CA ASN A 221 10.83 5.34 -8.02
C ASN A 221 9.99 6.42 -7.31
N ILE A 222 8.67 6.35 -7.44
CA ILE A 222 7.77 7.28 -6.74
C ILE A 222 7.53 6.72 -5.32
N PRO A 223 7.89 7.46 -4.24
CA PRO A 223 7.62 7.03 -2.87
C PRO A 223 6.13 6.78 -2.66
N LEU A 224 5.77 5.68 -2.01
CA LEU A 224 4.37 5.31 -1.80
C LEU A 224 4.15 4.60 -0.47
N THR A 225 2.92 4.63 0.01
CA THR A 225 2.42 3.89 1.17
C THR A 225 1.08 3.26 0.80
N PHE A 226 0.93 1.96 1.00
CA PHE A 226 -0.35 1.29 0.79
C PHE A 226 -1.29 1.56 1.97
N VAL A 227 -2.42 2.18 1.68
CA VAL A 227 -3.46 2.45 2.66
C VAL A 227 -4.58 1.46 2.41
N PHE A 228 -4.59 0.36 3.16
CA PHE A 228 -5.65 -0.63 3.08
C PHE A 228 -6.91 -0.07 3.75
N THR A 229 -7.95 0.19 2.99
CA THR A 229 -9.19 0.82 3.47
C THR A 229 -10.28 -0.21 3.72
N LYS A 230 -11.30 0.19 4.49
CA LYS A 230 -12.51 -0.60 4.80
C LYS A 230 -12.21 -1.92 5.52
N CYS A 231 -11.18 -1.94 6.37
CA CYS A 231 -10.86 -3.11 7.19
C CYS A 231 -11.97 -3.49 8.19
N ASP A 232 -12.99 -2.63 8.37
CA ASP A 232 -14.25 -2.94 9.06
C ASP A 232 -15.18 -3.89 8.29
N LYS A 233 -14.99 -4.09 6.98
CA LYS A 233 -15.96 -4.78 6.11
C LYS A 233 -15.53 -6.19 5.72
N VAL A 234 -16.17 -7.17 6.33
CA VAL A 234 -16.22 -8.55 5.82
C VAL A 234 -17.40 -8.68 4.87
N LYS A 235 -17.16 -8.88 3.57
CA LYS A 235 -18.23 -9.12 2.59
C LYS A 235 -18.62 -10.59 2.57
N LYS A 236 -19.89 -10.90 2.82
CA LYS A 236 -20.45 -12.24 2.60
C LYS A 236 -20.35 -12.59 1.11
N GLY A 237 -19.68 -13.69 0.75
CA GLY A 237 -19.51 -14.15 -0.63
C GLY A 237 -18.04 -14.25 -1.05
N LYS A 238 -17.72 -13.86 -2.30
CA LYS A 238 -16.34 -13.87 -2.86
C LYS A 238 -15.37 -12.84 -2.25
N GLY A 239 -15.75 -12.16 -1.17
CA GLY A 239 -14.83 -11.27 -0.44
C GLY A 239 -14.17 -12.05 0.68
N GLY A 240 -12.86 -12.25 0.60
CA GLY A 240 -12.09 -12.75 1.74
C GLY A 240 -12.15 -11.79 2.93
N ARG A 241 -11.67 -12.22 4.09
CA ARG A 241 -11.45 -11.30 5.22
C ARG A 241 -10.43 -10.24 4.82
N PRO A 242 -10.50 -9.02 5.37
CA PRO A 242 -9.49 -7.99 5.12
C PRO A 242 -8.05 -8.49 5.32
N ASP A 243 -7.81 -9.24 6.39
CA ASP A 243 -6.51 -9.86 6.70
C ASP A 243 -5.99 -10.77 5.56
N GLU A 244 -6.88 -11.53 4.93
CA GLU A 244 -6.56 -12.47 3.84
C GLU A 244 -6.28 -11.72 2.53
N ASN A 245 -7.13 -10.76 2.16
CA ASN A 245 -6.96 -9.97 0.95
C ASN A 245 -5.69 -9.09 1.03
N ILE A 246 -5.36 -8.57 2.22
CA ILE A 246 -4.12 -7.82 2.48
C ILE A 246 -2.89 -8.72 2.27
N LYS A 247 -2.92 -9.94 2.83
CA LYS A 247 -1.83 -10.92 2.68
C LYS A 247 -1.63 -11.31 1.21
N GLU A 248 -2.70 -11.60 0.48
CA GLU A 248 -2.64 -11.91 -0.97
C GLU A 248 -2.07 -10.74 -1.79
N PHE A 249 -2.45 -9.49 -1.45
CA PHE A 249 -1.89 -8.29 -2.07
C PHE A 249 -0.39 -8.16 -1.80
N GLN A 250 0.04 -8.34 -0.55
CA GLN A 250 1.45 -8.27 -0.13
C GLN A 250 2.30 -9.36 -0.79
N GLU A 251 1.83 -10.60 -0.82
CA GLU A 251 2.50 -11.72 -1.50
C GLU A 251 2.70 -11.41 -2.99
N THR A 252 1.66 -10.92 -3.67
CA THR A 252 1.73 -10.54 -5.09
C THR A 252 2.69 -9.37 -5.35
N ILE A 253 2.76 -8.40 -4.42
CA ILE A 253 3.62 -7.20 -4.52
C ILE A 253 5.07 -7.48 -4.12
N SER A 254 5.32 -8.46 -3.25
CA SER A 254 6.67 -8.77 -2.72
C SER A 254 7.70 -9.07 -3.81
N GLY A 255 7.30 -9.69 -4.93
CA GLY A 255 8.18 -9.94 -6.07
C GLY A 255 8.40 -8.74 -7.01
N LEU A 256 7.74 -7.61 -6.75
CA LEU A 256 7.84 -6.37 -7.52
C LEU A 256 8.67 -5.29 -6.82
N TYR A 257 8.95 -5.47 -5.53
CA TYR A 257 9.70 -4.51 -4.71
C TYR A 257 10.93 -5.16 -4.09
N PRO A 258 12.05 -4.42 -4.00
CA PRO A 258 13.28 -4.90 -3.37
C PRO A 258 13.18 -5.03 -1.86
N GLU A 259 12.37 -4.16 -1.26
CA GLU A 259 12.15 -3.99 0.17
C GLU A 259 10.65 -3.85 0.40
N PRO A 260 10.14 -4.26 1.57
CA PRO A 260 8.72 -4.13 1.89
C PRO A 260 8.27 -2.67 1.82
N PRO A 261 7.40 -2.29 0.87
CA PRO A 261 6.80 -0.95 0.91
C PRO A 261 5.96 -0.78 2.18
N PRO A 262 5.89 0.45 2.73
CA PRO A 262 5.08 0.72 3.92
C PRO A 262 3.61 0.50 3.63
N TRP A 263 2.90 -0.13 4.56
CA TRP A 263 1.46 -0.33 4.48
C TRP A 263 0.78 -0.17 5.83
N ILE A 264 -0.49 0.26 5.83
CA ILE A 264 -1.31 0.44 7.03
C ILE A 264 -2.79 0.14 6.79
N MET A 265 -3.41 -0.54 7.75
CA MET A 265 -4.86 -0.82 7.80
C MET A 265 -5.63 0.39 8.30
N THR A 266 -6.73 0.72 7.62
CA THR A 266 -7.57 1.89 7.93
C THR A 266 -9.06 1.61 7.79
N SER A 267 -9.85 2.33 8.58
CA SER A 267 -11.30 2.42 8.39
C SER A 267 -11.81 3.83 8.68
N SER A 268 -12.51 4.42 7.72
CA SER A 268 -13.24 5.68 7.92
C SER A 268 -14.52 5.51 8.75
N VAL A 269 -14.88 4.28 9.13
CA VAL A 269 -16.06 3.97 9.95
C VAL A 269 -15.68 3.84 11.42
N THR A 270 -14.59 3.12 11.72
CA THR A 270 -14.13 2.87 13.10
C THR A 270 -13.01 3.82 13.56
N GLY A 271 -12.42 4.60 12.64
CA GLY A 271 -11.25 5.43 12.92
C GLY A 271 -9.92 4.66 12.95
N LEU A 272 -9.94 3.33 12.72
CA LEU A 272 -8.75 2.48 12.68
C LEU A 272 -7.66 3.10 11.79
N GLY A 273 -6.42 3.09 12.28
CA GLY A 273 -5.22 3.49 11.54
C GLY A 273 -5.07 4.98 11.24
N ARG A 274 -6.05 5.83 11.60
CA ARG A 274 -6.00 7.28 11.34
C ARG A 274 -4.75 7.93 11.93
N ASP A 275 -4.56 7.78 13.24
CA ASP A 275 -3.49 8.47 13.95
C ASP A 275 -2.11 7.86 13.60
N GLY A 276 -2.07 6.55 13.33
CA GLY A 276 -0.88 5.87 12.80
C GLY A 276 -0.49 6.36 11.40
N LEU A 277 -1.46 6.55 10.50
CA LEU A 277 -1.20 7.10 9.17
C LEU A 277 -0.68 8.54 9.27
N LEU A 278 -1.28 9.37 10.13
CA LEU A 278 -0.81 10.74 10.38
C LEU A 278 0.61 10.77 10.98
N LEU A 279 0.95 9.83 11.88
CA LEU A 279 2.29 9.69 12.46
C LEU A 279 3.33 9.22 11.43
N HIS A 280 2.95 8.36 10.49
CA HIS A 280 3.82 7.96 9.38
C HIS A 280 4.04 9.12 8.39
N MET A 281 2.97 9.81 7.99
CA MET A 281 3.06 10.98 7.12
C MET A 281 3.93 12.07 7.74
N SER A 282 3.83 12.29 9.06
CA SER A 282 4.62 13.32 9.72
C SER A 282 6.10 12.95 9.85
N GLN A 283 6.45 11.67 10.02
CA GLN A 283 7.85 11.21 9.92
C GLN A 283 8.45 11.54 8.55
N LEU A 284 7.76 11.18 7.46
CA LEU A 284 8.24 11.44 6.11
C LEU A 284 8.32 12.93 5.79
N ARG A 285 7.35 13.73 6.26
CA ARG A 285 7.35 15.19 6.12
C ARG A 285 8.51 15.82 6.88
N ASN A 286 8.64 15.52 8.16
CA ASN A 286 9.67 16.09 9.02
C ASN A 286 11.07 15.68 8.52
N TYR A 287 11.22 14.48 7.94
CA TYR A 287 12.45 14.09 7.27
C TYR A 287 12.75 14.97 6.04
N TRP A 288 11.77 15.14 5.15
CA TRP A 288 11.88 15.99 3.97
C TRP A 288 12.20 17.46 4.33
N ASP A 289 11.59 18.00 5.39
CA ASP A 289 11.86 19.35 5.90
C ASP A 289 13.32 19.49 6.40
N ASN A 290 13.89 18.44 7.01
CA ASN A 290 15.30 18.42 7.45
C ASN A 290 16.30 18.27 6.31
N GLU A 291 15.94 17.63 5.19
CA GLU A 291 16.82 17.55 4.00
C GLU A 291 16.72 18.79 3.09
N ALA A 292 15.67 19.59 3.25
CA ALA A 292 15.46 20.83 2.50
C ALA A 292 16.13 22.07 3.14
N ALA A 293 16.64 21.93 4.37
CA ALA A 293 17.28 22.98 5.18
C ALA A 293 18.80 23.08 4.96
#